data_AF-A0A6C1B9A9-F1
#
_entry.id   AF-A0A6C1B9A9-F1
#
_cell.length_a   1.000
_cell.length_b   1.000
_cell.length_c   1.000
_cell.angle_alpha   90.00
_cell.angle_beta   90.00
_cell.angle_gamma   90.00
#
_symmetry.space_group_name_H-M   'P 1'
#
loop_
_entity.id
_entity.type
_entity.pdbx_description
1 polymer ?
#
loop_
_entity_poly.entity_id
_entity_poly.type
_entity_poly.pdbx_seq_one_letter_code
_entity_poly.pdbx_strand_id
1 'polypeptide(L)'
;MTTYAIIFKGELRDGFVRDAVMAAFRERANLTAAQVEQVFSGAKVTLKKGLTRDEAKRFARDMRALGMHVLAAAPRPWPPRRRKKATASTSTARSSTASPAKR
;
A
#
# COMPACT_ATOMS: atom_id res chain seq x y z
N MET A 1 -4.34 -20.56 6.99
CA MET A 1 -5.42 -19.78 6.33
C MET A 1 -4.79 -18.76 5.40
N THR A 2 -5.26 -18.67 4.14
CA THR A 2 -4.66 -17.81 3.11
C THR A 2 -5.33 -16.45 3.10
N THR A 3 -4.57 -15.41 3.45
CA THR A 3 -5.08 -14.05 3.64
C THR A 3 -4.88 -13.17 2.41
N TYR A 4 -5.94 -12.72 1.76
CA TYR A 4 -5.90 -11.90 0.55
C TYR A 4 -5.78 -10.41 0.86
N ALA A 5 -5.24 -9.66 -0.12
CA ALA A 5 -5.16 -8.22 -0.10
C ALA A 5 -5.74 -7.61 -1.38
N ILE A 6 -6.48 -6.51 -1.23
CA ILE A 6 -6.99 -5.71 -2.34
C ILE A 6 -6.03 -4.57 -2.62
N ILE A 7 -5.49 -4.57 -3.84
CA ILE A 7 -4.54 -3.57 -4.31
C ILE A 7 -5.20 -2.76 -5.41
N PHE A 8 -5.23 -1.44 -5.23
CA PHE A 8 -5.64 -0.48 -6.23
C PHE A 8 -4.39 0.09 -6.92
N LYS A 9 -4.40 0.17 -8.25
CA LYS A 9 -3.24 0.68 -9.02
C LYS A 9 -3.31 2.18 -9.32
N GLY A 10 -4.36 2.88 -8.90
CA GLY A 10 -4.57 4.27 -9.32
C GLY A 10 -5.16 4.41 -10.72
N GLU A 11 -5.50 3.29 -11.37
CA GLU A 11 -6.09 3.26 -12.71
C GLU A 11 -7.63 3.22 -12.61
N LEU A 12 -8.29 4.04 -13.41
CA LEU A 12 -9.73 4.03 -13.58
C LEU A 12 -10.09 3.27 -14.86
N ARG A 13 -11.31 2.74 -14.90
CA ARG A 13 -11.83 2.06 -16.08
C ARG A 13 -12.28 3.09 -17.12
N ASP A 14 -12.05 2.79 -18.40
CA ASP A 14 -12.54 3.61 -19.51
C ASP A 14 -14.03 3.89 -19.40
N GLY A 15 -14.42 5.14 -19.63
CA GLY A 15 -15.78 5.64 -19.46
C GLY A 15 -16.14 6.14 -18.05
N PHE A 16 -15.22 6.08 -17.08
CA PHE A 16 -15.43 6.62 -15.74
C PHE A 16 -14.60 7.88 -15.48
N VAL A 17 -15.24 8.93 -14.97
CA VAL A 17 -14.59 10.18 -14.61
C VAL A 17 -14.01 10.08 -13.20
N ARG A 18 -12.73 10.50 -13.04
CA ARG A 18 -12.02 10.47 -11.75
C ARG A 18 -12.81 11.09 -10.61
N ASP A 19 -13.44 12.23 -10.87
CA ASP A 19 -14.22 12.96 -9.86
C ASP A 19 -15.42 12.16 -9.33
N ALA A 20 -16.22 11.57 -10.24
CA ALA A 20 -17.37 10.73 -9.89
C ALA A 20 -16.97 9.46 -9.11
N VAL A 21 -15.87 8.81 -9.54
CA VAL A 21 -15.36 7.62 -8.85
C VAL A 21 -14.79 7.98 -7.49
N MET A 22 -14.12 9.13 -7.36
CA MET A 22 -13.61 9.61 -6.08
C MET A 22 -14.73 9.97 -5.10
N ALA A 23 -15.83 10.58 -5.56
CA ALA A 23 -17.00 10.85 -4.74
C ALA A 23 -17.62 9.54 -4.23
N ALA A 24 -17.91 8.59 -5.12
CA ALA A 24 -18.47 7.30 -4.72
C ALA A 24 -17.54 6.48 -3.81
N PHE A 25 -16.23 6.59 -4.02
CA PHE A 25 -15.24 5.96 -3.17
C PHE A 25 -15.13 6.62 -1.79
N ARG A 26 -15.20 7.96 -1.70
CA ARG A 26 -15.26 8.68 -0.41
C ARG A 26 -16.42 8.20 0.43
N GLU A 27 -17.61 8.15 -0.15
CA GLU A 27 -18.82 7.76 0.60
C GLU A 27 -18.74 6.32 1.10
N ARG A 28 -18.23 5.39 0.28
CA ARG A 28 -18.07 3.99 0.71
C ARG A 28 -16.93 3.77 1.70
N ALA A 29 -15.80 4.45 1.51
CA ALA A 29 -14.61 4.22 2.31
C ALA A 29 -14.59 5.09 3.59
N ASN A 30 -15.48 6.07 3.67
CA ASN A 30 -15.55 7.06 4.74
C ASN A 30 -14.18 7.76 4.97
N LEU A 31 -13.53 8.11 3.86
CA LEU A 31 -12.19 8.72 3.84
C LEU A 31 -12.27 10.20 3.48
N THR A 32 -11.26 10.95 3.92
CA THR A 32 -11.18 12.39 3.62
C THR A 32 -10.74 12.64 2.18
N ALA A 33 -10.93 13.90 1.78
CA ALA A 33 -10.63 14.34 0.44
C ALA A 33 -9.21 14.08 -0.05
N ALA A 34 -8.26 14.50 0.77
CA ALA A 34 -6.84 14.32 0.54
C ALA A 34 -6.44 12.83 0.53
N GLN A 35 -7.07 11.99 1.37
CA GLN A 35 -6.76 10.56 1.40
C GLN A 35 -7.20 9.87 0.12
N VAL A 36 -8.38 10.21 -0.40
CA VAL A 36 -8.86 9.67 -1.68
C VAL A 36 -7.99 10.17 -2.83
N GLU A 37 -7.65 11.46 -2.89
CA GLU A 37 -6.74 11.96 -3.93
C GLU A 37 -5.38 11.26 -3.91
N GLN A 38 -4.83 11.01 -2.73
CA GLN A 38 -3.56 10.29 -2.57
C GLN A 38 -3.65 8.82 -3.02
N VAL A 39 -4.81 8.18 -2.81
CA VAL A 39 -5.09 6.83 -3.33
C VAL A 39 -5.22 6.81 -4.85
N PHE A 40 -5.79 7.87 -5.43
CA PHE A 40 -5.99 8.04 -6.87
C PHE A 40 -4.81 8.76 -7.57
N SER A 41 -3.72 9.03 -6.87
CA SER A 41 -2.52 9.70 -7.40
C SER A 41 -1.70 8.84 -8.39
N GLY A 42 -2.26 7.73 -8.91
CA GLY A 42 -1.55 6.75 -9.75
C GLY A 42 -0.60 5.81 -8.98
N ALA A 43 -0.51 5.95 -7.66
CA ALA A 43 0.31 5.08 -6.83
C ALA A 43 -0.43 3.77 -6.53
N LYS A 44 0.31 2.66 -6.50
CA LYS A 44 -0.24 1.35 -6.11
C LYS A 44 -0.50 1.31 -4.60
N VAL A 45 -1.76 1.40 -4.19
CA VAL A 45 -2.18 1.44 -2.77
C VAL A 45 -2.89 0.15 -2.38
N THR A 46 -2.56 -0.38 -1.20
CA THR A 46 -3.33 -1.50 -0.63
C THR A 46 -4.50 -0.94 0.18
N LEU A 47 -5.72 -1.22 -0.28
CA LEU A 47 -6.95 -0.73 0.36
C LEU A 47 -7.25 -1.51 1.64
N LYS A 48 -7.20 -2.85 1.55
CA LYS A 48 -7.55 -3.74 2.64
C LYS A 48 -6.74 -5.03 2.56
N LYS A 49 -6.31 -5.51 3.73
CA LYS A 49 -5.59 -6.77 3.95
C LYS A 49 -6.38 -7.58 4.98
N GLY A 50 -6.07 -8.86 5.14
CA GLY A 50 -6.77 -9.68 6.13
C GLY A 50 -7.99 -10.41 5.58
N LEU A 51 -8.26 -10.33 4.28
CA LEU A 51 -9.53 -10.79 3.69
C LEU A 51 -9.47 -12.27 3.35
N THR A 52 -10.58 -12.97 3.51
CA THR A 52 -10.77 -14.30 2.91
C THR A 52 -10.93 -14.21 1.40
N ARG A 53 -10.82 -15.34 0.69
CA ARG A 53 -10.96 -15.41 -0.78
C ARG A 53 -12.29 -14.82 -1.25
N ASP A 54 -13.37 -15.14 -0.54
CA ASP A 54 -14.73 -14.72 -0.87
C ASP A 54 -14.95 -13.23 -0.59
N GLU A 55 -14.46 -12.73 0.54
CA GLU A 55 -14.48 -11.29 0.83
C GLU A 55 -13.65 -10.50 -0.18
N ALA A 56 -12.47 -10.99 -0.55
CA ALA A 56 -11.64 -10.34 -1.56
C ALA A 56 -12.33 -10.32 -2.93
N LYS A 57 -13.01 -11.39 -3.32
CA LYS A 57 -13.81 -11.42 -4.57
C LYS A 57 -14.97 -10.42 -4.53
N ARG A 58 -15.76 -10.41 -3.44
CA ARG A 58 -16.89 -9.47 -3.29
C ARG A 58 -16.39 -8.03 -3.33
N PHE A 59 -15.40 -7.71 -2.51
CA PHE A 59 -14.83 -6.36 -2.44
C PHE A 59 -14.23 -5.92 -3.77
N ALA A 60 -13.50 -6.80 -4.47
CA ALA A 60 -12.98 -6.50 -5.79
C ALA A 60 -14.07 -6.32 -6.86
N ARG A 61 -15.21 -6.99 -6.74
CA ARG A 61 -16.36 -6.80 -7.62
C ARG A 61 -17.02 -5.45 -7.36
N ASP A 62 -17.25 -5.11 -6.09
CA ASP A 62 -17.92 -3.87 -5.70
C ASP A 62 -17.09 -2.64 -6.08
N MET A 63 -15.76 -2.70 -5.95
CA MET A 63 -14.86 -1.63 -6.39
C MET A 63 -14.78 -1.53 -7.93
N ARG A 64 -14.81 -2.66 -8.65
CA ARG A 64 -14.87 -2.65 -10.12
C ARG A 64 -16.19 -2.09 -10.66
N ALA A 65 -17.29 -2.31 -9.93
CA ALA A 65 -18.60 -1.73 -10.27
C ALA A 65 -18.60 -0.20 -10.14
N LEU A 66 -17.75 0.35 -9.27
CA LEU A 66 -17.54 1.80 -9.15
C LEU A 66 -16.61 2.39 -10.22
N GLY A 67 -16.07 1.56 -11.13
CA GLY A 67 -15.13 2.03 -12.15
C GLY A 67 -13.66 2.03 -11.72
N MET A 68 -13.32 1.42 -10.57
CA MET A 68 -11.93 1.31 -10.11
C MET A 68 -11.25 0.05 -10.65
N HIS A 69 -10.00 0.18 -11.10
CA HIS A 69 -9.17 -0.97 -11.45
C HIS A 69 -8.48 -1.54 -10.19
N VAL A 70 -9.11 -2.54 -9.57
CA VAL A 70 -8.58 -3.25 -8.39
C VAL A 70 -8.14 -4.68 -8.71
N LEU A 71 -7.09 -5.12 -8.03
CA LEU A 71 -6.53 -6.47 -8.11
C LEU A 71 -6.62 -7.15 -6.75
N ALA A 72 -7.26 -8.32 -6.72
CA ALA A 72 -7.20 -9.22 -5.57
C ALA A 72 -5.91 -10.03 -5.67
N ALA A 73 -4.90 -9.65 -4.88
CA ALA A 73 -3.66 -10.41 -4.77
C ALA A 73 -3.79 -11.42 -3.62
N ALA A 74 -3.44 -12.68 -3.88
CA ALA A 74 -3.13 -13.66 -2.85
C ALA A 74 -2.03 -13.09 -1.92
N PRO A 75 -1.89 -13.58 -0.67
CA PRO A 75 -0.79 -13.19 0.19
C PRO A 75 0.51 -13.61 -0.50
N ARG A 76 1.13 -12.68 -1.22
CA ARG A 76 2.55 -12.76 -1.43
C ARG A 76 3.17 -12.32 -0.11
N PRO A 77 4.09 -13.10 0.48
CA PRO A 77 4.87 -12.63 1.63
C PRO A 77 5.59 -11.35 1.18
N TRP A 78 5.04 -10.20 1.56
CA TRP A 78 5.61 -8.90 1.22
C TRP A 78 6.72 -8.62 2.25
N PRO A 79 7.98 -8.45 1.84
CA PRO A 79 9.06 -8.11 2.77
C PRO A 79 8.76 -6.75 3.42
N PRO A 80 9.09 -6.54 4.70
CA PRO A 80 8.68 -5.36 5.46
C PRO A 80 9.01 -4.07 4.69
N ARG A 81 7.96 -3.32 4.33
CA ARG A 81 8.10 -2.04 3.64
C ARG A 81 8.73 -1.05 4.63
N ARG A 82 10.05 -0.89 4.51
CA ARG A 82 10.88 0.08 5.22
C ARG A 82 10.21 1.45 5.15
N ARG A 83 9.62 1.90 6.27
CA ARG A 83 9.01 3.22 6.40
C ARG A 83 10.14 4.23 6.16
N LYS A 84 10.09 4.96 5.05
CA LYS A 84 10.97 6.11 4.82
C LYS A 84 10.66 7.14 5.93
N LYS A 85 11.49 7.16 6.96
CA LYS A 85 11.83 8.38 7.68
C LYS A 85 13.30 8.65 7.36
N ALA A 86 13.54 9.83 6.78
CA ALA A 86 14.83 10.52 6.79
C ALA A 86 15.33 10.57 8.27
N THR A 87 16.61 10.53 8.63
CA THR A 87 17.83 11.18 8.13
C THR A 87 19.03 10.52 8.85
N ALA A 88 20.18 10.46 8.15
CA ALA A 88 21.55 10.40 8.68
C ALA A 88 21.98 9.25 9.62
N SER A 89 22.73 8.32 9.02
CA SER A 89 24.09 7.93 9.43
C SER A 89 24.33 7.53 10.89
N THR A 90 24.29 6.23 11.11
CA THR A 90 25.11 5.54 12.12
C THR A 90 26.50 5.29 11.53
N SER A 91 27.55 5.78 12.19
CA SER A 91 28.86 5.11 12.29
C SER A 91 29.57 5.75 13.48
N THR A 92 29.50 5.18 14.69
CA THR A 92 30.31 4.05 15.15
C THR A 92 31.76 4.14 14.67
N ALA A 93 32.60 4.69 15.53
CA ALA A 93 34.01 4.32 15.63
C ALA A 93 34.37 4.28 17.13
N ARG A 94 33.97 3.19 17.79
CA ARG A 94 34.52 2.74 19.06
C ARG A 94 35.19 1.40 18.79
N SER A 95 36.47 1.45 18.48
CA SER A 95 37.42 0.32 18.50
C SER A 95 38.73 0.99 18.88
N SER A 96 39.18 0.99 20.14
CA SER A 96 39.48 -0.18 20.96
C SER A 96 40.34 -1.17 20.18
N THR A 97 41.64 -0.97 20.15
CA THR A 97 42.59 -2.08 20.15
C THR A 97 43.88 -1.62 20.82
N ALA A 98 44.17 -2.27 21.93
CA ALA A 98 45.37 -2.10 22.74
C ALA A 98 46.62 -2.59 21.99
N SER A 99 47.77 -2.11 22.48
CA SER A 99 49.14 -2.62 22.26
C SER A 99 49.25 -4.13 22.05
N PRO A 100 50.23 -4.57 21.24
CA PRO A 100 51.44 -5.15 21.88
C PRO A 100 52.78 -4.87 21.17
N ALA A 101 53.80 -4.63 22.01
CA ALA A 101 55.17 -5.17 22.02
C ALA A 101 56.20 -4.99 20.85
N LYS A 102 57.43 -4.67 21.31
CA LYS A 102 58.79 -4.98 20.77
C LYS A 102 59.37 -4.12 19.63
N ARG A 103 60.35 -3.26 19.95
CA ARG A 103 61.80 -3.56 19.81
C ARG A 103 62.64 -2.58 20.61
#